data_AF-A0A955NMY1-F1
#
_entry.id   AF-A0A955NMY1-F1
#
_cell.length_a   1.000
_cell.length_b   1.000
_cell.length_c   1.000
_cell.angle_alpha   90.00
_cell.angle_beta   90.00
_cell.angle_gamma   90.00
#
_symmetry.space_group_name_H-M   'P 1'
#
loop_
_entity.id
_entity.type
_entity.pdbx_description
1 polymer ?
#
loop_
_entity_poly.entity_id
_entity_poly.type
_entity_poly.pdbx_seq_one_letter_code
_entity_poly.pdbx_strand_id
1 'polypeptide(L)'
;DRALGTIAEVRKVRTLYLWENVRIHLDRVEELGDFIEFEAVLRHSNTEEEGYRKVAELKSLFGIENTDLIEGSYLEMVNPISASHEKTVAP
;
A
#
# COMPACT_ATOMS: atom_id res chain seq x y z
N ASP A 1 21.03 2.59 13.86
CA ASP A 1 20.71 1.38 14.65
C ASP A 1 20.88 1.51 16.16
N ARG A 2 21.85 2.28 16.69
CA ARG A 2 22.24 2.20 18.12
C ARG A 2 21.36 2.89 19.18
N ALA A 3 20.19 3.43 18.84
CA ALA A 3 19.31 4.07 19.84
C ALA A 3 17.95 3.36 20.03
N LEU A 4 17.39 2.77 18.97
CA LEU A 4 16.05 2.14 18.99
C LEU A 4 16.02 0.73 18.35
N GLY A 5 17.14 0.26 17.77
CA GLY A 5 17.18 -1.02 17.05
C GLY A 5 16.42 -0.99 15.71
N THR A 6 16.44 -2.13 15.01
CA THR A 6 15.67 -2.38 13.78
C THR A 6 14.60 -3.41 14.11
N ILE A 7 13.33 -3.08 13.89
CA ILE A 7 12.20 -3.97 14.22
C ILE A 7 11.87 -4.97 13.11
N ALA A 8 12.20 -4.64 11.87
CA ALA A 8 12.14 -5.51 10.70
C ALA A 8 12.85 -4.84 9.51
N GLU A 9 13.22 -5.63 8.51
CA GLU A 9 13.76 -5.17 7.24
C GLU A 9 12.89 -5.73 6.11
N VAL A 10 12.50 -4.89 5.15
CA VAL A 10 11.74 -5.31 3.96
C VAL A 10 12.60 -5.02 2.73
N ARG A 11 12.97 -6.08 2.00
CA ARG A 11 13.70 -5.98 0.73
C ARG A 11 12.73 -6.17 -0.42
N LYS A 12 12.75 -5.23 -1.38
CA LYS A 12 11.88 -5.29 -2.55
C LYS A 12 12.49 -4.68 -3.80
N VAL A 13 12.04 -5.16 -4.95
CA VAL A 13 12.26 -4.55 -6.27
C VAL A 13 10.94 -3.96 -6.75
N ARG A 14 10.93 -2.67 -7.07
CA ARG A 14 9.73 -1.94 -7.52
C ARG A 14 9.87 -1.52 -8.98
N THR A 15 8.87 -1.86 -9.78
CA THR A 15 8.62 -1.17 -11.05
C THR A 15 7.52 -0.14 -10.84
N LEU A 16 7.80 1.13 -11.11
CA LEU A 16 6.85 2.23 -10.94
C LEU A 16 6.35 2.70 -12.31
N TYR A 17 5.02 2.71 -12.48
CA TYR A 17 4.36 3.39 -13.58
C TYR A 17 3.60 4.62 -13.05
N LEU A 18 3.46 5.62 -13.93
CA LEU A 18 2.65 6.80 -13.68
C LEU A 18 1.54 6.86 -14.72
N TRP A 19 0.30 6.89 -14.26
CA TRP A 19 -0.85 7.14 -15.10
C TRP A 19 -1.67 8.27 -14.48
N GLU A 20 -1.72 9.40 -15.19
CA GLU A 20 -2.25 10.66 -14.66
C GLU A 20 -1.59 11.05 -13.32
N ASN A 21 -2.37 11.12 -12.23
CA ASN A 21 -1.88 11.39 -10.88
C ASN A 21 -1.83 10.13 -10.00
N VAL A 22 -1.97 8.93 -10.58
CA VAL A 22 -1.87 7.66 -9.86
C VAL A 22 -0.51 7.03 -10.11
N ARG A 23 0.17 6.67 -9.02
CA ARG A 23 1.35 5.80 -9.05
C ARG A 23 0.90 4.36 -8.98
N ILE A 24 1.42 3.55 -9.89
CA ILE A 24 1.19 2.11 -9.92
C ILE A 24 2.51 1.45 -9.54
N HIS A 25 2.54 0.83 -8.37
CA HIS A 25 3.69 0.08 -7.89
C HIS A 25 3.50 -1.40 -8.20
N LEU A 26 4.44 -2.00 -8.94
CA LEU A 26 4.58 -3.44 -9.04
C LEU A 26 5.79 -3.86 -8.23
N ASP A 27 5.54 -4.46 -7.07
CA ASP A 27 6.55 -4.78 -6.07
C ASP A 27 6.77 -6.29 -6.02
N ARG A 28 8.02 -6.73 -6.24
CA ARG A 28 8.50 -8.06 -5.84
C ARG A 28 9.13 -7.92 -4.47
N VAL A 29 8.46 -8.40 -3.43
CA VAL A 29 8.95 -8.34 -2.04
C VAL A 29 9.53 -9.69 -1.67
N GLU A 30 10.75 -9.68 -1.12
CA GLU A 30 11.43 -10.90 -0.66
C GLU A 30 10.56 -11.60 0.39
N GLU A 31 10.40 -12.92 0.26
CA GLU A 31 9.56 -13.81 1.10
C GLU A 31 8.03 -13.58 1.07
N LEU A 32 7.54 -12.42 0.60
CA LEU A 32 6.10 -12.13 0.53
C LEU A 32 5.49 -12.30 -0.88
N GLY A 33 6.29 -12.23 -1.94
CA GLY A 33 5.83 -12.44 -3.32
C GLY A 33 5.59 -11.14 -4.10
N ASP A 34 4.61 -11.17 -5.01
CA ASP A 34 4.31 -10.07 -5.93
C ASP A 34 3.09 -9.27 -5.47
N PHE A 35 3.17 -7.94 -5.58
CA PHE A 35 2.12 -7.02 -5.18
C PHE A 35 1.91 -5.93 -6.22
N ILE A 36 0.67 -5.45 -6.30
CA ILE A 36 0.30 -4.24 -7.02
C ILE A 36 -0.34 -3.25 -6.05
N GLU A 37 0.08 -1.99 -6.11
CA GLU A 37 -0.48 -0.90 -5.30
C GLU A 37 -0.80 0.31 -6.19
N PHE A 38 -1.94 0.95 -5.93
CA PHE A 38 -2.35 2.19 -6.57
C PHE A 38 -2.38 3.33 -5.55
N GLU A 39 -1.56 4.35 -5.76
CA GLU A 39 -1.49 5.55 -4.92
C GLU A 39 -1.93 6.77 -5.74
N ALA A 40 -3.16 7.24 -5.52
CA ALA A 40 -3.62 8.51 -6.09
C ALA A 40 -2.99 9.68 -5.32
N VAL A 41 -2.08 10.40 -5.96
CA VAL A 41 -1.41 11.56 -5.37
C VAL A 41 -2.26 12.79 -5.60
N LEU A 42 -2.83 13.34 -4.52
CA LEU A 42 -3.66 14.54 -4.59
C LEU A 42 -2.79 15.80 -4.50
N ARG A 43 -3.01 16.73 -5.42
CA ARG A 43 -2.50 18.11 -5.35
C ARG A 43 -3.67 19.05 -5.08
N HIS A 44 -3.40 20.34 -4.85
CA HIS A 44 -4.44 21.34 -4.59
C HIS A 44 -5.54 21.42 -5.66
N SER A 45 -5.26 20.93 -6.87
CA SER A 45 -6.20 20.87 -8.00
C SER A 45 -7.07 19.60 -8.03
N ASN A 46 -6.79 18.59 -7.22
CA ASN A 46 -7.48 17.30 -7.24
C ASN A 46 -8.36 17.13 -6.01
N THR A 47 -9.47 16.43 -6.18
CA THR A 47 -10.33 16.05 -5.05
C THR A 47 -10.09 14.59 -4.66
N GLU A 48 -10.48 14.22 -3.44
CA GLU A 48 -10.41 12.83 -2.99
C GLU A 48 -11.30 11.92 -3.84
N GLU A 49 -12.49 12.39 -4.22
CA GLU A 49 -13.43 11.65 -5.08
C GLU A 49 -12.83 11.35 -6.45
N GLU A 50 -12.08 12.29 -7.04
CA GLU A 50 -11.35 12.06 -8.28
C GLU A 50 -10.29 10.96 -8.09
N GLY A 51 -9.55 10.99 -6.98
CA GLY A 51 -8.58 9.95 -6.62
C GLY A 51 -9.23 8.57 -6.48
N TYR A 52 -10.31 8.46 -5.73
CA TYR A 52 -11.07 7.21 -5.56
C TYR A 52 -11.58 6.67 -6.88
N ARG A 53 -12.14 7.54 -7.75
CA ARG A 53 -12.64 7.14 -9.06
C ARG A 53 -11.53 6.53 -9.93
N LYS A 54 -10.34 7.12 -9.94
CA LYS A 54 -9.19 6.62 -10.73
C LYS A 54 -8.66 5.30 -10.18
N VAL A 55 -8.57 5.15 -8.86
CA VAL A 55 -8.18 3.87 -8.25
C VAL A 55 -9.20 2.78 -8.57
N ALA A 56 -10.50 3.09 -8.51
CA ALA A 56 -11.56 2.15 -8.87
C ALA A 56 -11.51 1.73 -10.35
N GLU A 57 -11.22 2.68 -11.24
CA GLU A 57 -11.00 2.42 -12.67
C GLU A 57 -9.84 1.46 -12.89
N LEU A 58 -8.68 1.72 -12.27
CA LEU A 58 -7.53 0.82 -12.36
C LEU A 58 -7.83 -0.56 -11.77
N LYS A 59 -8.48 -0.64 -10.60
CA LYS A 59 -8.90 -1.94 -10.04
C LYS A 59 -9.74 -2.75 -11.03
N SER A 60 -10.71 -2.10 -11.68
CA SER A 60 -11.55 -2.77 -12.69
C SER A 60 -10.75 -3.22 -13.91
N LEU A 61 -9.82 -2.39 -14.40
CA LEU A 61 -9.00 -2.72 -15.57
C LEU A 61 -8.02 -3.87 -15.30
N PHE A 62 -7.48 -3.95 -14.09
CA PHE A 62 -6.55 -5.02 -13.67
C PHE A 62 -7.26 -6.25 -13.09
N GLY A 63 -8.60 -6.24 -13.00
CA GLY A 63 -9.38 -7.35 -12.45
C GLY A 63 -9.11 -7.61 -10.96
N ILE A 64 -8.88 -6.55 -10.18
CA ILE A 64 -8.61 -6.63 -8.74
C ILE A 64 -9.94 -6.54 -7.98
N GLU A 65 -10.33 -7.65 -7.38
CA GLU A 65 -11.53 -7.78 -6.59
C GLU A 65 -11.31 -7.30 -5.14
N ASN A 66 -12.39 -7.11 -4.39
CA ASN A 66 -12.28 -6.73 -2.98
C ASN A 66 -11.62 -7.81 -2.10
N THR A 67 -11.69 -9.08 -2.53
CA THR A 67 -11.03 -10.21 -1.86
C THR A 67 -9.51 -10.22 -2.05
N ASP A 68 -9.01 -9.48 -3.04
CA ASP A 68 -7.58 -9.38 -3.33
C ASP A 68 -6.92 -8.24 -2.52
N LEU A 69 -7.73 -7.42 -1.84
CA LEU A 69 -7.24 -6.31 -1.04
C LEU A 69 -6.56 -6.81 0.22
N ILE A 70 -5.38 -6.26 0.48
CA ILE A 70 -4.59 -6.53 1.67
C ILE A 70 -4.57 -5.26 2.50
N GLU A 71 -4.92 -5.39 3.77
CA GLU A 71 -4.79 -4.31 4.75
C GLU A 71 -3.42 -4.35 5.41
N GLY A 72 -2.89 -3.16 5.73
CA GLY A 72 -1.59 -3.01 6.37
C GLY A 72 -0.43 -2.90 5.38
N SER A 73 0.77 -2.84 5.94
CA SER A 73 2.04 -2.60 5.26
C SER A 73 2.87 -3.88 5.16
N TYR A 74 3.85 -3.91 4.26
CA TYR A 74 4.81 -5.02 4.22
C TYR A 74 5.53 -5.25 5.55
N LEU A 75 5.76 -4.19 6.33
CA LEU A 75 6.34 -4.30 7.68
C LEU A 75 5.49 -5.20 8.59
N GLU A 76 4.18 -4.98 8.60
CA GLU A 76 3.24 -5.75 9.41
C GLU A 76 3.11 -7.18 8.89
N MET A 77 3.23 -7.39 7.57
CA MET A 77 3.24 -8.72 6.97
C MET A 77 4.51 -9.51 7.31
N VAL A 78 5.70 -8.88 7.32
CA VAL A 78 6.95 -9.55 7.72
C VAL A 78 7.12 -9.67 9.24
N ASN A 79 6.48 -8.79 10.02
CA ASN A 79 6.53 -8.81 11.47
C ASN A 79 5.14 -8.59 12.11
N PRO A 80 4.30 -9.64 12.17
CA PRO A 80 2.92 -9.56 12.64
C PRO A 80 2.77 -9.17 14.12
N ILE A 81 3.85 -9.25 14.90
CA ILE A 81 3.85 -9.02 16.36
C ILE A 81 3.65 -7.54 16.71
N SER A 82 3.77 -6.64 15.73
CA SER A 82 3.58 -5.18 15.89
C SER A 82 2.13 -4.71 15.73
N ALA A 83 1.23 -5.55 15.19
CA ALA A 83 -0.13 -5.18 14.79
C ALA A 83 -1.14 -5.14 15.95
N SER A 84 -0.75 -5.50 17.17
CA SER A 84 -1.59 -5.38 18.37
C SER A 84 -1.43 -4.01 19.03
N HIS A 85 -1.83 -2.94 18.33
CA HIS A 85 -2.27 -1.72 19.00
C HIS A 85 -3.79 -1.69 18.96
N GLU A 86 -4.39 -2.03 20.10
CA GLU A 86 -5.80 -1.88 20.41
C GLU A 86 -6.27 -0.48 20.00
N LYS A 87 -7.11 -0.39 18.95
CA LYS A 87 -7.84 0.84 18.64
C LYS A 87 -8.88 1.05 19.74
N THR A 88 -8.48 1.64 20.86
CA THR A 88 -9.43 2.22 21.81
C THR A 88 -10.12 3.40 21.11
N VAL A 89 -11.33 3.14 20.63
CA VAL A 89 -12.27 4.20 20.26
C VAL A 89 -12.68 4.90 21.55
N ALA A 90 -12.23 6.14 21.73
CA ALA A 90 -12.77 7.04 22.75
C ALA A 90 -14.21 7.44 22.36
N PRO A 91 -15.09 7.75 23.34
CA PRO A 91 -16.54 7.67 23.20
C PRO A 91 -17.17 8.70 22.25
#